data_AF-A0A9D5YL10-F1
#
_entry.id   AF-A0A9D5YL10-F1
#
_cell.length_a   1.000
_cell.length_b   1.000
_cell.length_c   1.000
_cell.angle_alpha   90.00
_cell.angle_beta   90.00
_cell.angle_gamma   90.00
#
_symmetry.space_group_name_H-M   'P 1'
#
loop_
_entity.id
_entity.type
_entity.pdbx_description
1 polymer ?
#
loop_
_entity_poly.entity_id
_entity_poly.type
_entity_poly.pdbx_seq_one_letter_code
_entity_poly.pdbx_strand_id
1 'polypeptide(L)'
;MSKMEICYNTSLSVGDDIESGRPCSIVYFDKKGNVTHQEDHNLENIEISKSALESLARALLPDIQEYFSSEEGKKALEELNKQKEQDGKRKKK
;
A
#
# COMPACT_ATOMS: atom_id res chain seq x y z
N MET A 1 -7.13 10.98 30.38
CA MET A 1 -6.59 10.50 29.09
C MET A 1 -6.53 8.98 29.14
N SER A 2 -7.24 8.30 28.23
CA SER A 2 -7.17 6.84 28.05
C SER A 2 -5.94 6.51 27.20
N LYS A 3 -5.33 5.33 27.41
CA LYS A 3 -4.17 4.88 26.65
C LYS A 3 -4.69 4.27 25.34
N MET A 4 -4.26 4.80 24.20
CA MET A 4 -4.57 4.24 22.88
C MET A 4 -3.42 3.33 22.48
N GLU A 5 -3.70 2.05 22.27
CA GLU A 5 -2.73 1.08 21.75
C GLU A 5 -3.26 0.57 20.41
N ILE A 6 -2.45 0.67 19.36
CA ILE A 6 -2.77 0.12 18.03
C ILE A 6 -2.22 -1.30 18.01
N CYS A 7 -3.11 -2.29 18.01
CA CYS A 7 -2.73 -3.69 17.94
C CYS A 7 -2.85 -4.18 16.50
N TYR A 8 -1.73 -4.58 15.89
CA TYR A 8 -1.75 -5.29 14.63
C TYR A 8 -1.89 -6.79 14.92
N ASN A 9 -2.89 -7.45 14.34
CA ASN A 9 -3.05 -8.90 14.46
C ASN A 9 -2.07 -9.60 13.49
N THR A 10 -0.81 -9.73 13.88
CA THR A 10 0.20 -10.44 13.07
C THR A 10 0.21 -11.93 13.44
N SER A 11 -0.90 -12.63 13.20
CA SER A 11 -0.87 -14.10 13.05
C SER A 11 -0.31 -14.52 11.68
N LEU A 12 -0.13 -13.55 10.79
CA LEU A 12 0.43 -13.69 9.45
C LEU A 12 1.71 -12.86 9.31
N SER A 13 2.55 -13.22 8.34
CA SER A 13 3.71 -12.43 7.92
C SER A 13 3.28 -11.02 7.50
N VAL A 14 4.15 -10.04 7.70
CA VAL A 14 3.94 -8.66 7.20
C VAL A 14 3.68 -8.68 5.69
N GLY A 15 2.50 -8.25 5.26
CA GLY A 15 2.07 -8.22 3.85
C GLY A 15 0.93 -9.20 3.53
N ASP A 16 0.91 -10.37 4.17
CA ASP A 16 -0.13 -11.39 3.97
C ASP A 16 -1.48 -10.97 4.60
N ASP A 17 -1.43 -10.12 5.62
CA ASP A 17 -2.58 -9.46 6.23
C ASP A 17 -3.29 -8.50 5.27
N ILE A 18 -2.54 -7.84 4.39
CA ILE A 18 -3.07 -6.96 3.35
C ILE A 18 -3.70 -7.78 2.21
N GLU A 19 -3.01 -8.83 1.75
CA GLU A 19 -3.53 -9.70 0.67
C GLU A 19 -4.75 -10.53 1.10
N SER A 20 -4.81 -10.92 2.38
CA SER A 20 -5.97 -11.64 2.94
C SER A 20 -7.17 -10.73 3.20
N GLY A 21 -7.01 -9.41 3.05
CA GLY A 21 -8.05 -8.41 3.27
C GLY A 21 -8.58 -8.35 4.71
N ARG A 22 -7.84 -8.93 5.67
CA ARG A 22 -8.27 -8.94 7.07
C ARG A 22 -8.44 -7.51 7.60
N PRO A 23 -9.48 -7.25 8.42
CA PRO A 23 -9.70 -5.92 8.97
C PRO A 23 -8.53 -5.51 9.85
N CYS A 24 -8.10 -4.26 9.69
CA CYS A 24 -7.31 -3.59 10.70
C CYS A 24 -8.24 -3.22 11.87
N SER A 25 -8.10 -3.89 13.01
CA SER A 25 -8.87 -3.57 14.21
C SER A 25 -8.16 -2.52 15.06
N ILE A 26 -8.83 -1.41 15.35
CA ILE A 26 -8.41 -0.44 16.37
C ILE A 26 -9.13 -0.80 17.67
N VAL A 27 -8.37 -1.17 18.70
CA VAL A 27 -8.92 -1.58 20.01
C VAL A 27 -8.60 -0.51 21.06
N TYR A 28 -9.63 0.01 21.72
CA TYR A 28 -9.51 1.02 22.76
C TYR A 28 -9.58 0.35 24.13
N PHE A 29 -8.62 0.67 24.99
CA PHE A 29 -8.54 0.14 26.34
C PHE A 29 -8.84 1.23 27.39
N ASP A 30 -9.51 0.84 28.47
CA ASP A 30 -9.55 1.65 29.69
C ASP A 30 -8.21 1.55 30.45
N LYS A 31 -8.08 2.32 31.53
CA LYS A 31 -6.89 2.30 32.39
C LYS A 31 -6.65 0.98 33.13
N LYS A 32 -7.63 0.07 33.13
CA LYS A 32 -7.56 -1.25 33.75
C LYS A 32 -7.27 -2.35 32.73
N GLY A 33 -7.10 -1.99 31.45
CA GLY A 33 -6.83 -2.94 30.37
C GLY A 33 -8.08 -3.64 29.84
N ASN A 34 -9.29 -3.18 30.20
CA ASN A 34 -10.52 -3.71 29.59
C ASN A 34 -10.75 -3.04 28.24
N VAL A 35 -11.22 -3.81 27.27
CA VAL A 35 -11.67 -3.29 25.98
C VAL A 35 -12.93 -2.45 26.19
N THR A 36 -12.88 -1.18 25.82
CA THR A 36 -14.05 -0.28 25.90
C THR A 36 -14.74 -0.11 24.56
N HIS A 37 -13.99 -0.22 23.48
CA HIS A 37 -14.47 0.00 22.12
C HIS A 37 -13.53 -0.70 21.12
N GLN A 38 -14.06 -1.23 20.04
CA GLN A 38 -13.29 -1.83 18.95
C GLN A 38 -13.89 -1.41 17.62
N GLU A 39 -13.05 -1.00 16.68
CA GLU A 39 -13.43 -0.66 15.31
C GLU A 39 -12.66 -1.52 14.33
N ASP A 40 -13.38 -2.24 13.47
CA ASP A 40 -12.79 -3.06 12.42
C ASP A 40 -12.81 -2.29 11.10
N HIS A 41 -11.64 -1.86 10.64
CA HIS A 41 -11.46 -1.18 9.36
C HIS A 41 -10.98 -2.19 8.32
N ASN A 42 -11.93 -2.81 7.60
CA ASN A 42 -11.62 -3.58 6.40
C ASN A 42 -11.14 -2.63 5.30
N LEU A 43 -9.86 -2.70 4.93
CA LEU A 43 -9.34 -2.02 3.73
C LEU A 43 -9.96 -2.59 2.45
N GLU A 44 -10.61 -3.77 2.52
CA GLU A 44 -11.30 -4.45 1.41
C GLU A 44 -12.40 -3.61 0.73
N ASN A 45 -12.95 -2.61 1.43
CA ASN A 45 -14.04 -1.77 0.89
C ASN A 45 -13.61 -0.33 0.57
N ILE A 46 -12.33 0.00 0.66
CA ILE A 46 -11.83 1.31 0.23
C ILE A 46 -11.56 1.26 -1.26
N GLU A 47 -12.62 1.45 -2.05
CA GLU A 47 -12.46 1.80 -3.45
C GLU A 47 -12.02 3.26 -3.54
N ILE A 48 -10.75 3.49 -3.89
CA ILE A 48 -10.27 4.84 -4.18
C ILE A 48 -11.08 5.36 -5.37
N SER A 49 -11.75 6.49 -5.19
CA SER A 49 -12.55 7.07 -6.26
C SER A 49 -11.67 7.33 -7.48
N LYS A 50 -12.23 7.12 -8.68
CA LYS A 50 -11.52 7.39 -9.93
C LYS A 50 -10.99 8.83 -9.98
N SER A 51 -11.74 9.78 -9.44
CA SER A 51 -11.33 11.19 -9.38
C SER A 51 -10.12 11.43 -8.48
N ALA A 52 -9.99 10.71 -7.36
CA ALA A 52 -8.82 10.79 -6.49
C ALA A 52 -7.59 10.19 -7.19
N LEU A 53 -7.74 9.02 -7.83
CA LEU A 53 -6.68 8.40 -8.63
C LEU A 53 -6.22 9.32 -9.77
N GLU A 54 -7.14 9.90 -10.53
CA GLU A 54 -6.81 10.83 -11.61
C GLU A 54 -6.14 12.12 -11.09
N SER A 55 -6.55 12.61 -9.93
CA SER A 55 -5.94 13.80 -9.33
C SER A 55 -4.51 13.54 -8.89
N LEU A 56 -4.26 12.38 -8.28
CA LEU A 56 -2.92 11.92 -7.93
C LEU A 56 -2.05 11.77 -9.19
N ALA A 57 -2.58 11.12 -10.24
CA ALA A 57 -1.89 10.97 -11.50
C ALA A 57 -1.53 12.32 -12.13
N ARG A 58 -2.47 13.28 -12.16
CA ARG A 58 -2.21 14.64 -12.67
C ARG A 58 -1.14 15.38 -11.86
N ALA A 59 -1.14 15.20 -10.53
CA ALA A 59 -0.16 15.85 -9.66
C ALA A 59 1.26 15.33 -9.91
N LEU A 60 1.42 14.02 -10.14
CA LEU A 60 2.73 13.38 -10.32
C LEU A 60 3.23 13.37 -11.77
N LEU A 61 2.33 13.51 -12.76
CA LEU A 61 2.69 13.38 -14.17
C LEU A 61 3.84 14.32 -14.62
N PRO A 62 3.88 15.61 -14.24
CA PRO A 62 4.97 16.49 -14.64
C PRO A 62 6.33 16.01 -14.12
N ASP A 63 6.42 15.65 -12.84
CA ASP A 63 7.66 15.18 -12.22
C ASP A 63 8.14 13.87 -12.85
N ILE A 64 7.21 12.97 -13.17
CA ILE A 64 7.51 11.72 -13.89
C ILE A 64 8.07 12.02 -15.28
N GLN A 65 7.45 12.95 -16.02
CA GLN A 65 7.90 13.32 -17.36
C GLN A 65 9.28 13.98 -17.34
N GLU A 66 9.53 14.87 -16.37
CA GLU A 66 10.83 15.50 -16.16
C GLU A 66 11.90 14.45 -15.85
N TYR A 67 11.62 13.55 -14.89
CA TYR A 67 12.53 12.49 -14.52
C TYR A 67 12.90 11.60 -15.72
N PHE A 68 11.92 11.12 -16.50
CA PHE A 68 12.21 10.26 -17.66
C PHE A 68 12.78 11.00 -18.88
N SER A 69 12.82 12.33 -18.86
CA SER A 69 13.56 13.13 -19.84
C SER A 69 15.06 13.25 -19.50
N SER A 70 15.43 13.04 -18.23
CA SER A 70 16.82 13.01 -17.78
C SER A 70 17.57 11.76 -18.26
N GLU A 71 18.91 11.82 -18.26
CA GLU A 71 19.74 10.67 -18.62
C GLU A 71 19.63 9.54 -17.59
N GLU A 72 19.48 9.89 -16.32
CA GLU A 72 19.23 8.96 -15.22
C GLU A 72 17.91 8.21 -15.43
N GLY A 73 16.83 8.94 -15.74
CA GLY A 73 15.52 8.36 -15.98
C GLY A 73 15.48 7.48 -17.22
N LYS A 74 16.15 7.86 -18.32
CA LYS A 74 16.28 7.01 -19.52
C LYS A 74 16.96 5.68 -19.22
N LYS A 75 18.07 5.70 -18.45
CA LYS A 75 18.76 4.48 -18.02
C LYS A 75 17.87 3.60 -17.14
N ALA A 76 17.14 4.20 -16.19
CA ALA A 76 16.20 3.49 -15.34
C ALA A 76 15.07 2.83 -16.17
N LEU A 77 14.58 3.51 -17.21
CA LEU A 77 13.55 2.97 -18.11
C LEU A 77 14.06 1.78 -18.93
N GLU A 78 15.30 1.85 -19.44
CA GLU A 78 15.92 0.72 -20.13
C GLU A 78 16.08 -0.51 -19.24
N GLU A 79 16.49 -0.30 -17.99
CA GLU A 79 16.65 -1.38 -17.01
C GLU A 79 15.30 -2.01 -16.65
N LEU A 80 14.27 -1.18 -16.44
CA LEU A 80 12.90 -1.64 -16.19
C LEU A 80 12.38 -2.51 -17.36
N ASN A 81 12.64 -2.11 -18.61
CA ASN A 81 12.22 -2.87 -19.78
C ASN A 81 12.95 -4.23 -19.87
N LYS A 82 14.26 -4.25 -19.59
CA LYS A 82 15.03 -5.50 -19.54
C LYS A 82 14.51 -6.46 -18.45
N GLN A 83 14.13 -5.94 -17.28
CA GLN A 83 13.54 -6.75 -16.21
C GLN A 83 12.19 -7.35 -16.63
N LYS A 84 11.30 -6.56 -17.25
CA LYS A 84 10.01 -7.05 -17.77
C LYS A 84 10.17 -8.16 -18.81
N GLU A 85 11.15 -8.05 -19.69
CA GLU A 85 11.46 -9.09 -20.69
C GLU A 85 12.00 -10.38 -20.04
N GLN A 86 12.83 -10.26 -19.01
CA GLN A 86 13.36 -11.41 -18.28
C GLN A 86 12.28 -12.14 -17.49
N ASP A 87 11.40 -11.41 -16.81
CA ASP A 87 10.29 -12.00 -16.05
C ASP A 87 9.24 -12.64 -16.97
N GLY A 88 8.97 -12.03 -18.13
CA GLY A 88 8.13 -12.62 -19.18
C GLY A 88 8.71 -13.91 -19.77
N LYS A 89 10.04 -14.04 -19.83
CA LYS A 89 10.73 -15.28 -20.24
C LYS A 89 10.75 -16.34 -19.14
N ARG A 90 10.86 -15.94 -17.86
CA ARG A 90 10.80 -16.84 -16.70
C ARG A 90 9.43 -17.48 -16.51
N LYS A 91 8.34 -16.73 -16.75
CA LYS A 91 6.96 -17.24 -16.63
C LYS A 91 6.51 -18.19 -17.77
N LYS A 92 7.33 -18.39 -18.81
CA LYS A 92 7.06 -19.27 -19.96
C LYS A 92 7.87 -20.58 -19.94
N LYS A 93 8.66 -20.82 -18.90
CA LYS A 93 9.38 -22.07 -18.63
C LYS A 93 8.69 -22.82 -17.50
#